data_AF-A0A8B8ZYN6-F1
#
_entry.id   AF-A0A8B8ZYN6-F1
#
_cell.length_a   1.000
_cell.length_b   1.000
_cell.length_c   1.000
_cell.angle_alpha   90.00
_cell.angle_beta   90.00
_cell.angle_gamma   90.00
#
_symmetry.space_group_name_H-M   'P 1'
#
loop_
_entity.id
_entity.type
_entity.pdbx_description
1 polymer ?
#
loop_
_entity_poly.entity_id
_entity_poly.type
_entity_poly.pdbx_seq_one_letter_code
_entity_poly.pdbx_strand_id
1 'polypeptide(L)'
;MKNQPSLLQQTLKWPMWLLGPSVLLVTGMVPTLWLPLSSVFVGPNIAGLLSLVGLDCVFNLGATLFLLMADACGRPKGMAVAQKSQVPFTYQLWNLGASLLGFVLPLLMLFASLKGSLQPQLPFISFLVLLGPYLLLLSIQMLAEMLTWHWKSPVWLVTPIVYEAYRVLQLMRGLKLAGEVGAPAWMVESIRGLVSWWVLILGIQLMRVAWSAGLASQAHQQP
;
A
#
# COMPACT_ATOMS: atom_id res chain seq x y z
N MET A 1 16.06 40.67 11.09
CA MET A 1 14.64 40.53 10.72
C MET A 1 14.22 39.10 10.98
N LYS A 2 13.32 38.89 11.94
CA LYS A 2 12.88 37.57 12.41
C LYS A 2 11.73 37.13 11.49
N ASN A 3 12.01 36.21 10.56
CA ASN A 3 10.99 35.68 9.63
C ASN A 3 9.88 35.00 10.44
N GLN A 4 8.75 35.68 10.59
CA GLN A 4 7.54 35.08 11.10
C GLN A 4 7.13 33.93 10.17
N PRO A 5 6.93 32.70 10.66
CA PRO A 5 6.24 31.69 9.87
C PRO A 5 4.83 32.24 9.63
N SER A 6 4.49 32.51 8.37
CA SER A 6 3.21 33.10 7.98
C SER A 6 2.06 32.31 8.61
N LEU A 7 1.16 33.00 9.32
CA LEU A 7 -0.10 32.48 9.87
C LEU A 7 -0.83 31.56 8.89
N LEU A 8 -0.75 31.87 7.59
CA LEU A 8 -1.24 31.06 6.46
C LEU A 8 -0.79 29.59 6.48
N GLN A 9 0.44 29.28 6.88
CA GLN A 9 0.96 27.91 6.91
C GLN A 9 0.55 27.14 8.16
N GLN A 10 0.29 27.80 9.29
CA GLN A 10 -0.32 27.14 10.45
C GLN A 10 -1.82 26.88 10.21
N THR A 11 -2.52 27.82 9.57
CA THR A 11 -3.93 27.63 9.17
C THR A 11 -4.08 26.58 8.07
N LEU A 12 -3.10 26.39 7.18
CA LEU A 12 -3.12 25.33 6.17
C LEU A 12 -2.83 23.94 6.75
N LYS A 13 -2.05 23.82 7.83
CA LYS A 13 -1.83 22.52 8.51
C LYS A 13 -3.08 21.97 9.20
N TRP A 14 -3.99 22.85 9.63
CA TRP A 14 -5.22 22.49 10.33
C TRP A 14 -6.24 21.69 9.47
N PRO A 15 -6.52 22.03 8.21
CA PRO A 15 -7.36 21.19 7.33
C PRO A 15 -6.62 19.97 6.75
N MET A 16 -5.29 19.92 6.78
CA MET A 16 -4.52 18.83 6.17
C MET A 16 -4.74 17.47 6.82
N TRP A 17 -5.12 17.45 8.12
CA TRP A 17 -5.51 16.23 8.82
C TRP A 17 -6.75 15.56 8.21
N LEU A 18 -7.66 16.34 7.61
CA LEU A 18 -8.85 15.83 6.93
C LEU A 18 -8.64 15.71 5.42
N LEU A 19 -7.98 16.70 4.80
CA LEU A 19 -7.80 16.76 3.36
C LEU A 19 -6.98 15.56 2.84
N GLY A 20 -5.90 15.19 3.51
CA GLY A 20 -5.06 14.05 3.12
C GLY A 20 -5.84 12.73 3.06
N PRO A 21 -6.47 12.29 4.16
CA PRO A 21 -7.32 11.10 4.16
C PRO A 21 -8.51 11.19 3.19
N SER A 22 -9.07 12.39 2.97
CA SER A 22 -10.15 12.59 1.99
C SER A 22 -9.67 12.32 0.56
N VAL A 23 -8.45 12.74 0.20
CA VAL A 23 -7.84 12.41 -1.11
C VAL A 23 -7.75 10.89 -1.27
N LEU A 24 -7.22 10.17 -0.27
CA LEU A 24 -7.13 8.71 -0.30
C LEU A 24 -8.50 8.04 -0.45
N LEU A 25 -9.51 8.53 0.27
CA LEU A 25 -10.87 8.00 0.21
C LEU A 25 -11.48 8.23 -1.18
N VAL A 26 -11.35 9.45 -1.71
CA VAL A 26 -11.87 9.79 -3.04
C VAL A 26 -11.19 8.95 -4.10
N THR A 27 -9.87 8.80 -4.08
CA THR A 27 -9.16 8.04 -5.13
C THR A 27 -9.25 6.52 -4.95
N GLY A 28 -9.41 6.02 -3.72
CA GLY A 28 -9.43 4.59 -3.42
C GLY A 28 -10.83 3.97 -3.43
N MET A 29 -11.86 4.69 -2.99
CA MET A 29 -13.22 4.16 -2.81
C MET A 29 -14.21 4.67 -3.87
N VAL A 30 -14.13 5.92 -4.31
CA VAL A 30 -15.11 6.44 -5.29
C VAL A 30 -15.04 5.70 -6.63
N PRO A 31 -13.85 5.39 -7.19
CA PRO A 31 -13.76 4.59 -8.41
C PRO A 31 -14.32 3.17 -8.27
N THR A 32 -14.23 2.55 -7.08
CA THR A 32 -14.77 1.19 -6.86
C THR A 32 -16.30 1.19 -6.74
N LEU A 33 -16.90 2.28 -6.27
CA LEU A 33 -18.35 2.46 -6.20
C LEU A 33 -18.99 2.70 -7.58
N TRP A 34 -18.26 3.33 -8.49
CA TRP A 34 -18.75 3.68 -9.84
C TRP A 34 -18.53 2.58 -10.89
N LEU A 35 -17.72 1.56 -10.59
CA LEU A 35 -17.49 0.43 -11.48
C LEU A 35 -18.36 -0.77 -11.05
N PRO A 36 -19.50 -1.04 -11.72
CA PRO A 36 -20.24 -2.27 -11.52
C PRO A 36 -19.38 -3.45 -11.97
N LEU A 37 -18.72 -4.10 -11.00
CA LEU A 37 -17.87 -5.27 -11.23
C LEU A 37 -18.64 -6.36 -12.03
N SER A 38 -19.92 -6.54 -11.74
CA SER A 38 -20.77 -7.52 -12.42
C SER A 38 -21.04 -7.24 -13.90
N SER A 39 -20.90 -6.00 -14.39
CA SER A 39 -21.14 -5.69 -15.82
C SER A 39 -19.86 -5.67 -16.66
N VAL A 40 -18.70 -5.52 -16.03
CA VAL A 40 -17.38 -5.48 -16.69
C VAL A 40 -16.71 -6.87 -16.70
N PHE A 41 -17.02 -7.71 -15.71
CA PHE A 41 -16.43 -9.04 -15.54
C PHE A 41 -17.38 -10.17 -15.96
N VAL A 42 -17.59 -10.33 -17.26
CA VAL A 42 -18.12 -11.59 -17.81
C VAL A 42 -16.94 -12.53 -18.06
N GLY A 43 -16.39 -13.09 -16.96
CA GLY A 43 -15.23 -13.99 -16.97
C GLY A 43 -13.85 -13.30 -17.05
N PRO A 44 -12.76 -14.06 -17.26
CA PRO A 44 -11.40 -13.53 -17.36
C PRO A 44 -11.21 -12.73 -18.66
N ASN A 45 -11.43 -11.41 -18.58
CA ASN A 45 -11.33 -10.50 -19.70
C ASN A 45 -10.20 -9.46 -19.51
N ILE A 46 -9.48 -9.15 -20.60
CA ILE A 46 -8.44 -8.13 -20.65
C ILE A 46 -9.01 -6.75 -20.31
N ALA A 47 -10.23 -6.45 -20.74
CA ALA A 47 -10.90 -5.20 -20.39
C ALA A 47 -11.13 -5.06 -18.87
N GLY A 48 -11.52 -6.16 -18.22
CA GLY A 48 -11.63 -6.22 -16.76
C GLY A 48 -10.27 -6.02 -16.08
N LEU A 49 -9.23 -6.70 -16.55
CA LEU A 49 -7.86 -6.50 -16.05
C LEU A 49 -7.42 -5.03 -16.18
N LEU A 50 -7.60 -4.41 -17.36
CA LEU A 50 -7.26 -3.00 -17.59
C LEU A 50 -8.06 -2.07 -16.68
N SER A 51 -9.33 -2.35 -16.45
CA SER A 51 -10.18 -1.58 -15.54
C SER A 51 -9.66 -1.66 -14.09
N LEU A 52 -9.21 -2.82 -13.62
CA LEU A 52 -8.64 -2.98 -12.28
C LEU A 52 -7.32 -2.22 -12.16
N VAL A 53 -6.46 -2.35 -13.16
CA VAL A 53 -5.18 -1.64 -13.20
C VAL A 53 -5.40 -0.13 -13.24
N GLY A 54 -6.36 0.35 -14.04
CA GLY A 54 -6.73 1.76 -14.10
C GLY A 54 -7.24 2.29 -12.77
N LEU A 55 -8.08 1.53 -12.08
CA LEU A 55 -8.56 1.86 -10.75
C LEU A 55 -7.40 1.96 -9.74
N ASP A 56 -6.51 0.98 -9.75
CA ASP A 56 -5.35 0.97 -8.86
C ASP A 56 -4.37 2.11 -9.22
N CYS A 57 -4.28 2.51 -10.48
CA CYS A 57 -3.51 3.69 -10.90
C CYS A 57 -4.06 4.97 -10.28
N VAL A 58 -5.39 5.16 -10.30
CA VAL A 58 -6.04 6.32 -9.64
C VAL A 58 -5.74 6.33 -8.15
N PHE A 59 -5.81 5.17 -7.48
CA PHE A 59 -5.39 5.06 -6.07
C PHE A 59 -3.92 5.45 -5.87
N ASN A 60 -2.99 4.95 -6.69
CA ASN A 60 -1.56 5.25 -6.58
C ASN A 60 -1.26 6.74 -6.76
N LEU A 61 -1.98 7.43 -7.66
CA LEU A 61 -1.89 8.88 -7.80
C LEU A 61 -2.33 9.59 -6.51
N GLY A 62 -3.46 9.19 -5.94
CA GLY A 62 -3.96 9.73 -4.67
C GLY A 62 -3.03 9.44 -3.49
N ALA A 63 -2.47 8.23 -3.41
CA ALA A 63 -1.48 7.85 -2.41
C ALA A 63 -0.21 8.70 -2.52
N THR A 64 0.29 8.93 -3.73
CA THR A 64 1.44 9.81 -3.96
C THR A 64 1.17 11.23 -3.49
N LEU A 65 0.00 11.79 -3.86
CA LEU A 65 -0.42 13.12 -3.39
C LEU A 65 -0.51 13.19 -1.86
N PHE A 66 -1.13 12.19 -1.22
CA PHE A 66 -1.21 12.08 0.22
C PHE A 66 0.17 12.04 0.89
N LEU A 67 1.11 11.25 0.37
CA LEU A 67 2.46 11.13 0.92
C LEU A 67 3.25 12.43 0.76
N LEU A 68 3.11 13.13 -0.37
CA LEU A 68 3.73 14.45 -0.57
C LEU A 68 3.17 15.50 0.40
N MET A 69 1.86 15.49 0.61
CA MET A 69 1.19 16.34 1.59
C MET A 69 1.68 16.06 3.01
N ALA A 70 1.82 14.78 3.37
CA ALA A 70 2.33 14.36 4.67
C ALA A 70 3.82 14.71 4.85
N ASP A 71 4.66 14.56 3.82
CA ASP A 71 6.07 14.95 3.84
C ASP A 71 6.22 16.46 4.09
N ALA A 72 5.45 17.28 3.38
CA ALA A 72 5.45 18.73 3.55
C ALA A 72 5.00 19.16 4.95
N CYS A 73 4.07 18.43 5.58
CA CYS A 73 3.63 18.71 6.95
C CYS A 73 4.66 18.29 8.02
N GLY A 74 5.35 17.17 7.77
CA GLY A 74 6.26 16.52 8.72
C GLY A 74 7.68 17.10 8.76
N ARG A 75 8.12 17.86 7.76
CA ARG A 75 9.46 18.50 7.77
C ARG A 75 9.52 19.64 8.80
N PRO A 76 10.42 19.60 9.80
CA PRO A 76 10.58 20.69 10.76
C PRO A 76 11.14 21.95 10.08
N LYS A 77 10.50 23.10 10.34
CA LYS A 77 10.97 24.43 9.89
C LYS A 77 12.07 24.92 10.83
N GLY A 78 13.32 24.56 10.53
CA GLY A 78 14.47 25.10 11.22
C GLY A 78 15.66 24.15 11.18
N MET A 79 16.66 24.48 10.37
CA MET A 79 18.00 23.88 10.44
C MET A 79 18.54 24.03 11.87
N ALA A 80 18.57 22.95 12.67
CA ALA A 80 19.54 22.78 13.78
C ALA A 80 19.39 21.43 14.49
N VAL A 81 18.17 20.89 14.63
CA VAL A 81 17.98 19.55 15.18
C VAL A 81 17.50 18.66 14.05
N ALA A 82 18.44 18.26 13.21
CA ALA A 82 18.29 17.07 12.42
C ALA A 82 18.22 15.89 13.39
N GLN A 83 17.03 15.68 13.99
CA GLN A 83 16.65 14.35 14.42
C GLN A 83 16.72 13.53 13.13
N LYS A 84 17.86 12.88 12.93
CA LYS A 84 18.13 12.01 11.80
C LYS A 84 16.98 11.01 11.81
N SER A 85 15.96 11.24 10.99
CA SER A 85 14.95 10.25 10.63
C SER A 85 15.64 9.19 9.76
N GLN A 86 16.68 8.57 10.32
CA GLN A 86 17.35 7.44 9.76
C GLN A 86 16.45 6.27 10.05
N VAL A 87 15.86 5.76 8.99
CA VAL A 87 15.09 4.53 9.04
C VAL A 87 16.01 3.43 9.59
N PRO A 88 15.64 2.74 10.68
CA PRO A 88 16.49 1.72 11.27
C PRO A 88 16.70 0.58 10.27
N PHE A 89 17.95 0.10 10.14
CA PHE A 89 18.30 -0.95 9.18
C PHE A 89 17.48 -2.23 9.36
N THR A 90 17.23 -2.63 10.61
CA THR A 90 16.39 -3.78 10.96
C THR A 90 14.97 -3.64 10.41
N TYR A 91 14.42 -2.42 10.39
CA TYR A 91 13.12 -2.15 9.81
C TYR A 91 13.14 -2.32 8.29
N GLN A 92 14.15 -1.75 7.61
CA GLN A 92 14.29 -1.85 6.15
C GLN A 92 14.39 -3.31 5.72
N LEU A 93 15.22 -4.09 6.40
CA LEU A 93 15.41 -5.51 6.11
C LEU A 93 14.11 -6.29 6.33
N TRP A 94 13.40 -6.04 7.43
CA TRP A 94 12.12 -6.70 7.70
C TRP A 94 11.08 -6.38 6.63
N ASN A 95 10.92 -5.10 6.29
CA ASN A 95 9.90 -4.69 5.34
C ASN A 95 10.21 -5.17 3.92
N LEU A 96 11.49 -5.09 3.51
CA LEU A 96 11.95 -5.64 2.25
C LEU A 96 11.73 -7.16 2.20
N GLY A 97 12.07 -7.89 3.27
CA GLY A 97 11.85 -9.33 3.38
C GLY A 97 10.36 -9.71 3.26
N ALA A 98 9.48 -9.00 3.97
CA ALA A 98 8.04 -9.23 3.90
C ALA A 98 7.48 -8.96 2.49
N SER A 99 7.94 -7.89 1.84
CA SER A 99 7.55 -7.55 0.47
C SER A 99 8.07 -8.54 -0.56
N LEU A 100 9.32 -8.99 -0.43
CA LEU A 100 9.90 -10.00 -1.31
C LEU A 100 9.17 -11.33 -1.17
N LEU A 101 8.87 -11.78 0.04
CA LEU A 101 8.09 -13.00 0.27
C LEU A 101 6.69 -12.88 -0.36
N GLY A 102 6.01 -11.76 -0.16
CA GLY A 102 4.71 -11.48 -0.77
C GLY A 102 4.74 -11.41 -2.29
N PHE A 103 5.89 -11.15 -2.92
CA PHE A 103 6.05 -11.11 -4.37
C PHE A 103 6.41 -12.49 -4.93
N VAL A 104 7.35 -13.20 -4.28
CA VAL A 104 7.87 -14.49 -4.74
C VAL A 104 6.82 -15.60 -4.59
N LEU A 105 6.05 -15.63 -3.50
CA LEU A 105 5.06 -16.69 -3.26
C LEU A 105 4.03 -16.82 -4.40
N PRO A 106 3.33 -15.75 -4.84
CA PRO A 106 2.43 -15.81 -6.00
C PRO A 106 3.10 -16.30 -7.29
N LEU A 107 4.34 -15.89 -7.54
CA LEU A 107 5.07 -16.27 -8.75
C LEU A 107 5.47 -17.74 -8.73
N LEU A 108 5.88 -18.26 -7.58
CA LEU A 108 6.13 -19.69 -7.40
C LEU A 108 4.85 -20.51 -7.62
N MET A 109 3.71 -20.02 -7.14
CA MET A 109 2.42 -20.68 -7.38
C MET A 109 2.02 -20.67 -8.86
N LEU A 110 2.21 -19.55 -9.57
CA LEU A 110 2.00 -19.50 -11.01
C LEU A 110 2.89 -20.52 -11.72
N PHE A 111 4.17 -20.56 -11.38
CA PHE A 111 5.11 -21.49 -11.98
C PHE A 111 4.76 -22.96 -11.69
N ALA A 112 4.31 -23.27 -10.46
CA ALA A 112 3.85 -24.59 -10.08
C ALA A 112 2.57 -25.01 -10.84
N SER A 113 1.65 -24.06 -11.09
CA SER A 113 0.47 -24.27 -11.94
C SER A 113 0.85 -24.52 -13.40
N LEU A 114 1.76 -23.72 -13.97
CA LEU A 114 2.22 -23.88 -15.35
C LEU A 114 2.97 -25.20 -15.58
N LYS A 115 3.73 -25.68 -14.59
CA LYS A 115 4.38 -26.99 -14.61
C LYS A 115 3.40 -28.16 -14.41
N GLY A 116 2.14 -27.90 -14.12
CA GLY A 116 1.13 -28.93 -13.86
C GLY A 116 1.24 -29.61 -12.49
N SER A 117 2.05 -29.06 -11.57
CA SER A 117 2.16 -29.52 -10.18
C SER A 117 0.92 -29.15 -9.36
N LEU A 118 0.29 -28.01 -9.70
CA LEU A 118 -0.99 -27.59 -9.13
C LEU A 118 -2.10 -27.85 -10.16
N GLN A 119 -3.05 -28.71 -9.80
CA GLN A 119 -4.26 -28.97 -10.57
C GLN A 119 -5.49 -28.51 -9.78
N PRO A 120 -6.54 -27.97 -10.42
CA PRO A 120 -6.66 -27.63 -11.85
C PRO A 120 -5.68 -26.52 -12.27
N GLN A 121 -5.26 -26.54 -13.54
CA GLN A 121 -4.40 -25.49 -14.10
C GLN A 121 -5.19 -24.18 -14.23
N LEU A 122 -4.61 -23.10 -13.73
CA LEU A 122 -5.19 -21.77 -13.88
C LEU A 122 -4.68 -21.11 -15.18
N PRO A 123 -5.57 -20.64 -16.07
CA PRO A 123 -5.16 -19.85 -17.22
C PRO A 123 -4.41 -18.59 -16.79
N PHE A 124 -3.39 -18.20 -17.57
CA PHE A 124 -2.55 -17.04 -17.24
C PHE A 124 -3.36 -15.74 -17.11
N ILE A 125 -4.38 -15.52 -17.95
CA ILE A 125 -5.24 -14.32 -17.86
C ILE A 125 -6.03 -14.30 -16.55
N SER A 126 -6.54 -15.44 -16.10
CA SER A 126 -7.22 -15.55 -14.80
C SER A 126 -6.27 -15.25 -13.65
N PHE A 127 -5.02 -15.73 -13.72
CA PHE A 127 -3.98 -15.34 -12.76
C PHE A 127 -3.74 -13.83 -12.76
N LEU A 128 -3.59 -13.21 -13.93
CA LEU A 128 -3.38 -11.77 -14.04
C LEU A 128 -4.56 -10.97 -13.49
N VAL A 129 -5.81 -11.38 -13.74
CA VAL A 129 -6.99 -10.70 -13.18
C VAL A 129 -7.00 -10.75 -11.65
N LEU A 130 -6.59 -11.87 -11.05
CA LEU A 130 -6.61 -12.07 -9.60
C LEU A 130 -5.43 -11.45 -8.87
N LEU A 131 -4.21 -11.64 -9.40
CA LEU A 131 -2.95 -11.30 -8.71
C LEU A 131 -2.10 -10.29 -9.46
N GLY A 132 -2.38 -9.99 -10.73
CA GLY A 132 -1.65 -8.98 -11.50
C GLY A 132 -1.69 -7.59 -10.85
N PRO A 133 -2.88 -7.05 -10.50
CA PRO A 133 -2.96 -5.78 -9.79
C PRO A 133 -2.23 -5.81 -8.45
N TYR A 134 -2.32 -6.93 -7.71
CA TYR A 134 -1.61 -7.12 -6.44
C TYR A 134 -0.09 -7.03 -6.59
N LEU A 135 0.48 -7.73 -7.58
CA LEU A 135 1.91 -7.72 -7.85
C LEU A 135 2.37 -6.32 -8.28
N LEU A 136 1.58 -5.66 -9.12
CA LEU A 136 1.86 -4.29 -9.57
C LEU A 136 1.89 -3.32 -8.39
N LEU A 137 0.90 -3.36 -7.50
CA LEU A 137 0.86 -2.52 -6.31
C LEU A 137 2.04 -2.79 -5.38
N LEU A 138 2.41 -4.05 -5.19
CA LEU A 138 3.57 -4.43 -4.40
C LEU A 138 4.88 -3.88 -4.99
N SER A 139 5.03 -3.91 -6.32
CA SER A 139 6.16 -3.26 -7.00
C SER A 139 6.19 -1.75 -6.78
N ILE A 140 5.03 -1.07 -6.92
CA ILE A 140 4.93 0.38 -6.70
C ILE A 140 5.24 0.73 -5.24
N GLN A 141 4.75 -0.06 -4.27
CA GLN A 141 5.08 0.13 -2.85
C GLN A 141 6.59 0.02 -2.62
N MET A 142 7.25 -1.02 -3.13
CA MET A 142 8.70 -1.19 -2.94
C MET A 142 9.47 0.01 -3.49
N LEU A 143 9.07 0.55 -4.65
CA LEU A 143 9.67 1.76 -5.22
C LEU A 143 9.41 3.00 -4.36
N ALA A 144 8.17 3.19 -3.89
CA ALA A 144 7.80 4.30 -3.03
C ALA A 144 8.57 4.28 -1.71
N GLU A 145 8.72 3.10 -1.10
CA GLU A 145 9.50 2.93 0.11
C GLU A 145 10.99 3.18 -0.11
N MET A 146 11.57 2.59 -1.17
CA MET A 146 12.97 2.82 -1.53
C MET A 146 13.24 4.32 -1.75
N LEU A 147 12.30 5.02 -2.39
CA LEU A 147 12.35 6.46 -2.55
C LEU A 147 12.30 7.16 -1.19
N THR A 148 11.34 6.83 -0.32
CA THR A 148 11.25 7.47 1.01
C THR A 148 12.51 7.27 1.85
N TRP A 149 13.18 6.11 1.74
CA TRP A 149 14.44 5.82 2.40
C TRP A 149 15.59 6.64 1.80
N HIS A 150 15.67 6.71 0.47
CA HIS A 150 16.69 7.49 -0.23
C HIS A 150 16.63 8.98 0.13
N TRP A 151 15.42 9.54 0.16
CA TRP A 151 15.18 10.95 0.47
C TRP A 151 15.06 11.24 1.98
N LYS A 152 15.21 10.22 2.84
CA LYS A 152 15.05 10.30 4.31
C LYS A 152 13.78 11.03 4.72
N SER A 153 12.68 10.74 4.03
CA SER A 153 11.41 11.40 4.25
C SER A 153 10.84 11.04 5.63
N PRO A 154 10.24 11.98 6.37
CA PRO A 154 9.53 11.70 7.62
C PRO A 154 8.33 10.75 7.46
N VAL A 155 7.84 10.50 6.22
CA VAL A 155 6.68 9.62 5.98
C VAL A 155 7.03 8.15 5.77
N TRP A 156 8.25 7.74 6.10
CA TRP A 156 8.74 6.36 5.90
C TRP A 156 7.90 5.29 6.61
N LEU A 157 7.25 5.62 7.73
CA LEU A 157 6.32 4.71 8.43
C LEU A 157 4.90 4.73 7.85
N VAL A 158 4.47 5.86 7.30
CA VAL A 158 3.10 6.05 6.79
C VAL A 158 2.96 5.40 5.41
N THR A 159 4.01 5.49 4.60
CA THR A 159 4.06 4.92 3.23
C THR A 159 3.61 3.46 3.18
N PRO A 160 4.24 2.51 3.91
CA PRO A 160 3.82 1.11 3.85
C PRO A 160 2.39 0.91 4.35
N ILE A 161 1.94 1.64 5.38
CA ILE A 161 0.59 1.47 5.94
C ILE A 161 -0.48 1.80 4.90
N VAL A 162 -0.32 2.88 4.14
CA VAL A 162 -1.26 3.28 3.09
C VAL A 162 -1.37 2.21 2.01
N TYR A 163 -0.24 1.70 1.54
CA TYR A 163 -0.20 0.68 0.49
C TYR A 163 -0.65 -0.70 0.99
N GLU A 164 -0.28 -1.10 2.22
CA GLU A 164 -0.70 -2.37 2.83
C GLU A 164 -2.20 -2.40 3.09
N ALA A 165 -2.79 -1.30 3.59
CA ALA A 165 -4.24 -1.22 3.79
C ALA A 165 -4.99 -1.37 2.45
N TYR A 166 -4.53 -0.70 1.40
CA TYR A 166 -5.13 -0.83 0.07
C TYR A 166 -4.90 -2.22 -0.55
N ARG A 167 -3.74 -2.83 -0.32
CA ARG A 167 -3.46 -4.22 -0.75
C ARG A 167 -4.44 -5.22 -0.15
N VAL A 168 -4.79 -5.08 1.13
CA VAL A 168 -5.78 -5.96 1.76
C VAL A 168 -7.14 -5.81 1.04
N LEU A 169 -7.56 -4.59 0.75
CA LEU A 169 -8.78 -4.33 -0.04
C LEU A 169 -8.69 -4.98 -1.43
N GLN A 170 -7.55 -4.85 -2.10
CA GLN A 170 -7.29 -5.40 -3.42
C GLN A 170 -7.34 -6.93 -3.43
N LEU A 171 -6.80 -7.59 -2.40
CA LEU A 171 -6.86 -9.04 -2.24
C LEU A 171 -8.28 -9.51 -1.91
N MET A 172 -9.02 -8.78 -1.08
CA MET A 172 -10.44 -9.08 -0.80
C MET A 172 -11.29 -8.96 -2.08
N ARG A 173 -11.02 -7.95 -2.91
CA ARG A 173 -11.61 -7.82 -4.25
C ARG A 173 -11.21 -9.02 -5.13
N GLY A 174 -9.95 -9.43 -5.09
CA GLY A 174 -9.47 -10.64 -5.78
C GLY A 174 -10.21 -11.92 -5.36
N LEU A 175 -10.51 -12.10 -4.07
CA LEU A 175 -11.34 -13.21 -3.58
C LEU A 175 -12.75 -13.20 -4.16
N LYS A 176 -13.37 -12.02 -4.27
CA LYS A 176 -14.70 -11.89 -4.90
C LYS A 176 -14.64 -12.26 -6.38
N LEU A 177 -13.63 -11.76 -7.10
CA LEU A 177 -13.41 -12.06 -8.52
C LEU A 177 -13.02 -13.52 -8.77
N ALA A 178 -12.44 -14.21 -7.79
CA ALA A 178 -12.07 -15.62 -7.93
C ALA A 178 -13.28 -16.51 -8.26
N GLY A 179 -14.45 -16.20 -7.69
CA GLY A 179 -15.69 -16.88 -8.04
C GLY A 179 -16.16 -16.58 -9.47
N GLU A 180 -16.08 -15.32 -9.89
CA GLU A 180 -16.50 -14.86 -11.24
C GLU A 180 -15.62 -15.42 -12.36
N VAL A 181 -14.34 -15.66 -12.07
CA VAL A 181 -13.36 -16.17 -13.03
C VAL A 181 -13.24 -17.70 -12.99
N GLY A 182 -13.97 -18.38 -12.08
CA GLY A 182 -13.91 -19.84 -11.93
C GLY A 182 -12.54 -20.33 -11.45
N ALA A 183 -11.91 -19.59 -10.53
CA ALA A 183 -10.60 -19.94 -10.01
C ALA A 183 -10.64 -21.27 -9.20
N PRO A 184 -9.58 -22.09 -9.26
CA PRO A 184 -9.50 -23.33 -8.50
C PRO A 184 -9.38 -23.07 -7.00
N ALA A 185 -9.78 -24.06 -6.19
CA ALA A 185 -9.77 -23.95 -4.72
C ALA A 185 -8.39 -23.58 -4.16
N TRP A 186 -7.31 -24.17 -4.68
CA TRP A 186 -5.96 -23.85 -4.24
C TRP A 186 -5.61 -22.36 -4.43
N MET A 187 -6.12 -21.72 -5.48
CA MET A 187 -5.88 -20.28 -5.72
C MET A 187 -6.65 -19.44 -4.70
N VAL A 188 -7.90 -19.79 -4.41
CA VAL A 188 -8.73 -19.09 -3.40
C VAL A 188 -8.08 -19.18 -2.02
N GLU A 189 -7.63 -20.37 -1.61
CA GLU A 189 -6.95 -20.53 -0.32
C GLU A 189 -5.62 -19.78 -0.27
N SER A 190 -4.85 -19.76 -1.37
CA SER A 190 -3.64 -18.96 -1.46
C SER A 190 -3.90 -17.46 -1.30
N ILE A 191 -4.95 -16.92 -1.93
CA ILE A 191 -5.33 -15.51 -1.75
C ILE A 191 -5.77 -15.25 -0.30
N ARG A 192 -6.52 -16.16 0.34
CA ARG A 192 -6.86 -16.03 1.78
C ARG A 192 -5.63 -16.05 2.68
N GLY A 193 -4.66 -16.90 2.36
CA GLY A 193 -3.36 -16.94 3.02
C GLY A 193 -2.61 -15.62 2.89
N LEU A 194 -2.58 -15.03 1.68
CA LEU A 194 -2.01 -13.71 1.43
C LEU A 194 -2.75 -12.60 2.19
N VAL A 195 -4.10 -12.61 2.23
CA VAL A 195 -4.88 -11.66 3.02
C VAL A 195 -4.47 -11.74 4.48
N SER A 196 -4.44 -12.95 5.04
CA SER A 196 -4.08 -13.18 6.45
C SER A 196 -2.66 -12.72 6.76
N TRP A 197 -1.72 -13.02 5.86
CA TRP A 197 -0.34 -12.55 5.93
C TRP A 197 -0.26 -11.01 5.96
N TRP A 198 -0.93 -10.33 5.03
CA TRP A 198 -0.86 -8.87 4.94
C TRP A 198 -1.60 -8.15 6.06
N VAL A 199 -2.67 -8.74 6.59
CA VAL A 199 -3.34 -8.23 7.81
C VAL A 199 -2.39 -8.30 9.00
N LEU A 200 -1.64 -9.39 9.16
CA LEU A 200 -0.62 -9.51 10.22
C LEU A 200 0.48 -8.45 10.06
N ILE A 201 1.02 -8.29 8.85
CA ILE A 201 2.06 -7.29 8.56
C ILE A 201 1.54 -5.88 8.86
N LEU A 202 0.32 -5.54 8.43
CA LEU A 202 -0.31 -4.25 8.72
C LEU A 202 -0.43 -4.00 10.23
N GLY A 203 -0.84 -5.02 11.00
CA GLY A 203 -0.88 -4.94 12.46
C GLY A 203 0.50 -4.66 13.08
N ILE A 204 1.55 -5.32 12.58
CA ILE A 204 2.93 -5.06 13.01
C ILE A 204 3.35 -3.62 12.69
N GLN A 205 3.02 -3.08 11.50
CA GLN A 205 3.35 -1.70 11.15
C GLN A 205 2.63 -0.68 12.03
N LEU A 206 1.35 -0.90 12.32
CA LEU A 206 0.59 -0.04 13.22
C LEU A 206 1.19 -0.02 14.64
N MET A 207 1.60 -1.18 15.16
CA MET A 207 2.31 -1.25 16.45
C MET A 207 3.64 -0.50 16.43
N ARG A 208 4.39 -0.54 15.31
CA ARG A 208 5.64 0.22 15.15
C ARG A 208 5.41 1.73 15.17
N VAL A 209 4.30 2.20 14.57
CA VAL A 209 3.92 3.62 14.63
C VAL A 209 3.54 4.03 16.06
N ALA A 210 2.77 3.21 16.77
CA ALA A 210 2.41 3.49 18.16
C ALA A 210 3.66 3.57 19.06
N TRP A 211 4.60 2.63 18.88
CA TRP A 211 5.88 2.61 19.59
C TRP A 211 6.74 3.85 19.30
N SER A 212 6.86 4.23 18.02
CA SER A 212 7.67 5.41 17.64
C SER A 212 7.06 6.71 18.14
N ALA A 213 5.72 6.85 18.10
CA ALA A 213 5.01 7.97 18.68
C ALA A 213 5.20 8.05 20.21
N GLY A 214 5.16 6.89 20.90
CA GLY A 214 5.43 6.78 22.33
C GLY A 214 6.84 7.25 22.69
N LEU A 215 7.88 6.76 22.00
CA LEU A 215 9.27 7.17 22.21
C LEU A 215 9.49 8.67 21.96
N ALA A 216 8.87 9.23 20.91
CA ALA A 216 8.96 10.65 20.60
C ALA A 216 8.38 11.52 21.73
N SER A 217 7.28 11.08 22.35
CA SER A 217 6.67 11.77 23.49
C SER A 217 7.55 11.75 24.74
N GLN A 218 8.21 10.62 25.02
CA GLN A 218 9.11 10.47 26.17
C GLN A 218 10.39 11.30 26.03
N ALA A 219 10.96 11.36 24.83
CA ALA A 219 12.13 12.19 24.54
C ALA A 219 11.85 13.69 24.70
N HIS A 220 10.59 14.12 24.57
CA HIS A 220 10.17 15.51 24.78
C HIS A 220 9.94 15.85 26.26
N GLN A 221 9.85 14.84 27.14
CA GLN A 221 9.60 14.99 28.58
C GLN A 221 10.86 14.90 29.44
N GLN A 222 12.02 14.55 28.86
CA GLN A 222 13.30 14.58 29.57
C GLN A 222 13.85 16.03 29.58
N PRO A 223 14.06 16.64 30.78
CA PRO A 223 14.50 18.02 30.94
C PRO A 223 15.96 18.27 30.53
#